data_AF-A0A453BWT4-F1
#
_entry.id   AF-A0A453BWT4-F1
#
_cell.length_a   1.000
_cell.length_b   1.000
_cell.length_c   1.000
_cell.angle_alpha   90.00
_cell.angle_beta   90.00
_cell.angle_gamma   90.00
#
_symmetry.space_group_name_H-M   'P 1'
#
loop_
_entity.id
_entity.type
_entity.pdbx_description
1 polymer ?
#
loop_
_entity_poly.entity_id
_entity_poly.type
_entity_poly.pdbx_seq_one_letter_code
_entity_poly.pdbx_strand_id
1 'polypeptide(L)'
;GIPKFILISVHDYNLPSFLLTSGYFTGKRKAESEVLSKYPSSGVVLRPGFIYGKRKVDGYEIPLDIVGQPLEKLLSSVENFTKPLSALPGSDLVLASPVNVDDVAYAVINAVIDDSFFGVFTIEQIKEAAASARV
;
A
#
# COMPACT_ATOMS: atom_id res chain seq x y z
N GLY A 1 -13.14 24.30 3.91
CA GLY A 1 -11.86 23.57 3.78
C GLY A 1 -12.15 22.14 3.35
N ILE A 2 -11.11 21.35 3.07
CA ILE A 2 -11.28 19.91 2.80
C ILE A 2 -11.59 19.20 4.12
N PRO A 3 -12.70 18.44 4.25
CA PRO A 3 -13.09 17.84 5.53
C PRO A 3 -12.33 16.54 5.85
N LYS A 4 -11.92 15.80 4.82
CA LYS A 4 -11.30 14.47 4.92
C LYS A 4 -10.21 14.31 3.86
N PHE A 5 -9.11 13.66 4.22
CA PHE A 5 -8.02 13.36 3.29
C PHE A 5 -7.63 11.90 3.38
N ILE A 6 -7.65 11.20 2.25
CA ILE A 6 -7.35 9.77 2.17
C ILE A 6 -6.07 9.59 1.34
N LEU A 7 -5.04 9.02 1.96
CA LEU A 7 -3.73 8.76 1.36
C LEU A 7 -3.55 7.26 1.13
N ILE A 8 -3.29 6.89 -0.13
CA ILE A 8 -2.80 5.54 -0.47
C ILE A 8 -1.28 5.55 -0.35
N SER A 9 -0.79 4.92 0.72
CA SER A 9 0.63 4.79 1.02
C SER A 9 1.16 3.41 0.61
N VAL A 10 2.07 2.85 1.40
CA VAL A 10 2.72 1.57 1.18
C VAL A 10 2.89 0.85 2.51
N HIS A 11 2.70 -0.47 2.47
CA HIS A 11 2.93 -1.36 3.61
C HIS A 11 4.31 -1.12 4.22
N ASP A 12 4.38 -1.29 5.54
CA ASP A 12 5.65 -1.23 6.27
C ASP A 12 6.35 -2.57 6.19
N TYR A 13 6.79 -2.87 4.97
CA TYR A 13 7.79 -3.88 4.78
C TYR A 13 8.99 -3.47 5.63
N ASN A 14 9.43 -4.32 6.56
CA ASN A 14 10.61 -4.10 7.42
C ASN A 14 11.90 -4.04 6.58
N LEU A 15 11.98 -3.04 5.72
CA LEU A 15 12.90 -2.91 4.62
C LEU A 15 14.27 -2.54 5.18
N PRO A 16 15.35 -3.13 4.65
CA PRO A 16 16.67 -2.69 5.01
C PRO A 16 16.83 -1.18 4.71
N SER A 17 17.61 -0.51 5.55
CA SER A 17 17.68 0.96 5.61
C SER A 17 18.00 1.61 4.26
N PHE A 18 18.72 0.92 3.37
CA PHE A 18 19.06 1.39 2.03
C PHE A 18 17.88 1.45 1.05
N LEU A 19 16.80 0.69 1.27
CA LEU A 19 15.56 0.79 0.48
C LEU A 19 14.63 1.86 1.06
N LEU A 20 14.61 2.01 2.38
CA LEU A 20 13.90 3.08 3.07
C LEU A 20 14.41 4.48 2.68
N THR A 21 15.70 4.60 2.36
CA THR A 21 16.32 5.85 1.86
C THR A 21 15.98 6.16 0.40
N SER A 22 15.30 5.26 -0.32
CA SER A 22 14.76 5.64 -1.62
C SER A 22 13.71 6.75 -1.45
N GLY A 23 13.72 7.72 -2.36
CA GLY A 23 12.79 8.86 -2.32
C GLY A 23 11.32 8.42 -2.30
N TYR A 24 11.02 7.22 -2.82
CA TYR A 24 9.69 6.62 -2.79
C TYR A 24 9.18 6.38 -1.36
N PHE A 25 9.87 5.55 -0.56
CA PHE A 25 9.43 5.21 0.80
C PHE A 25 9.54 6.41 1.75
N THR A 26 10.62 7.20 1.63
CA THR A 26 10.77 8.42 2.43
C THR A 26 9.65 9.42 2.13
N GLY A 27 9.29 9.61 0.86
CA GLY A 27 8.20 10.51 0.46
C GLY A 27 6.84 10.04 0.97
N LYS A 28 6.56 8.73 0.89
CA LYS A 28 5.34 8.13 1.44
C LYS A 28 5.23 8.36 2.94
N ARG A 29 6.28 8.07 3.73
CA ARG A 29 6.27 8.28 5.18
C ARG A 29 6.09 9.75 5.57
N LYS A 30 6.73 10.69 4.87
CA LYS A 30 6.52 12.13 5.09
C LYS A 30 5.07 12.54 4.81
N ALA A 31 4.48 12.07 3.71
CA ALA A 31 3.09 12.36 3.38
C ALA A 31 2.13 11.83 4.44
N GLU A 32 2.38 10.63 4.99
CA GLU A 32 1.58 10.08 6.09
C GLU A 32 1.62 10.98 7.33
N SER A 33 2.81 11.40 7.74
CA SER A 33 2.97 12.31 8.89
C SER A 33 2.22 13.63 8.69
N GLU A 34 2.30 14.21 7.49
CA GLU A 34 1.58 15.44 7.16
C GLU A 34 0.05 15.26 7.17
N VAL A 35 -0.46 14.14 6.65
CA VAL A 35 -1.90 13.86 6.66
C VAL A 35 -2.42 13.67 8.08
N LEU A 36 -1.73 12.86 8.89
CA LEU A 36 -2.13 12.61 10.28
C LEU A 36 -1.98 13.86 11.16
N SER A 37 -1.03 14.74 10.86
CA SER A 37 -0.86 16.01 11.56
C SER A 37 -1.95 17.03 11.21
N LYS A 38 -2.32 17.15 9.92
CA LYS A 38 -3.33 18.12 9.46
C LYS A 38 -4.77 17.64 9.66
N TYR A 39 -4.98 16.32 9.69
CA TYR A 39 -6.29 15.69 9.82
C TYR A 39 -6.26 14.64 10.95
N PRO A 40 -6.09 15.04 12.22
CA PRO A 40 -5.91 14.10 13.33
C PRO A 40 -7.11 13.17 13.58
N SER A 41 -8.32 13.62 13.23
CA SER A 41 -9.57 12.86 13.42
C SER A 41 -10.29 12.52 12.11
N SER A 42 -9.70 12.85 10.95
CA SER A 42 -10.32 12.58 9.64
C SER A 42 -9.33 12.12 8.58
N GLY A 43 -8.03 12.12 8.87
CA GLY A 43 -7.00 11.65 7.95
C GLY A 43 -7.00 10.14 7.89
N VAL A 44 -6.98 9.59 6.68
CA VAL A 44 -6.93 8.15 6.44
C VAL A 44 -5.66 7.83 5.68
N VAL A 45 -4.91 6.84 6.15
CA VAL A 45 -3.72 6.32 5.50
C VAL A 45 -3.93 4.83 5.27
N LEU A 46 -4.07 4.42 4.01
CA LEU A 46 -4.11 3.02 3.64
C LEU A 46 -2.69 2.57 3.30
N ARG A 47 -2.20 1.52 3.96
CA ARG A 47 -0.87 0.92 3.69
C ARG A 47 -1.03 -0.44 2.99
N PRO A 48 -1.39 -0.47 1.69
CA PRO A 48 -1.52 -1.72 0.96
C PRO A 48 -0.16 -2.36 0.69
N GLY A 49 -0.19 -3.68 0.49
CA GLY A 49 0.90 -4.42 -0.12
C GLY A 49 1.00 -4.13 -1.61
N PHE A 50 1.59 -5.05 -2.38
CA PHE A 50 1.64 -4.91 -3.83
C PHE A 50 0.22 -4.92 -4.41
N ILE A 51 -0.17 -3.82 -5.07
CA ILE A 51 -1.51 -3.69 -5.66
C ILE A 51 -1.52 -4.36 -7.02
N TYR A 52 -2.43 -5.31 -7.23
CA TYR A 52 -2.62 -6.02 -8.51
C TYR A 52 -4.05 -5.86 -9.02
N GLY A 53 -4.26 -6.10 -10.32
CA GLY A 53 -5.55 -5.94 -10.97
C GLY A 53 -5.39 -5.64 -12.45
N LYS A 54 -6.46 -5.23 -13.11
CA LYS A 54 -6.43 -4.77 -14.51
C LYS A 54 -6.41 -3.25 -14.53
N ARG A 55 -5.42 -2.66 -15.21
CA ARG A 55 -5.38 -1.20 -15.42
C ARG A 55 -6.07 -0.89 -16.73
N LYS A 56 -7.13 -0.07 -16.72
CA LYS A 56 -7.68 0.49 -17.96
C LYS A 56 -6.90 1.77 -18.30
N VAL A 57 -6.13 1.74 -19.39
CA VAL A 57 -5.50 2.94 -19.96
C VAL A 57 -5.98 3.05 -21.40
N ASP A 58 -6.59 4.18 -21.76
CA ASP A 58 -7.10 4.47 -23.11
C ASP A 58 -8.02 3.39 -23.72
N GLY A 59 -8.90 2.79 -22.90
CA GLY A 59 -9.86 1.78 -23.37
C GLY A 59 -9.30 0.36 -23.50
N TYR A 60 -8.01 0.17 -23.24
CA TYR A 60 -7.36 -1.15 -23.23
C TYR A 60 -7.14 -1.63 -21.78
N GLU A 61 -7.53 -2.87 -21.52
CA GLU A 61 -7.19 -3.56 -20.27
C GLU A 61 -5.72 -3.98 -20.34
N ILE A 62 -4.83 -3.21 -19.71
CA ILE A 62 -3.44 -3.59 -19.53
C ILE A 62 -3.38 -4.47 -18.27
N PRO A 63 -3.17 -5.80 -18.40
CA PRO A 63 -2.82 -6.61 -17.25
C PRO A 63 -1.49 -6.10 -16.70
N LEU A 64 -1.40 -5.95 -15.39
CA LEU A 64 -0.24 -5.45 -14.65
C LEU A 64 1.05 -6.32 -14.80
N ASP A 65 1.12 -7.24 -15.76
CA ASP A 65 2.32 -8.01 -16.12
C ASP A 65 3.47 -7.13 -16.63
N ILE A 66 3.19 -5.91 -17.11
CA ILE A 66 4.21 -4.90 -17.47
C ILE A 66 4.72 -4.14 -16.21
N VAL A 67 4.61 -4.75 -15.03
CA VAL A 67 5.37 -4.40 -13.82
C VAL A 67 6.62 -5.29 -13.69
N GLY A 68 6.93 -6.07 -14.73
CA GLY A 68 8.09 -6.95 -14.80
C GLY A 68 9.40 -6.27 -14.39
N GLN A 69 9.78 -5.11 -14.96
CA GLN A 69 11.10 -4.53 -14.64
C GLN A 69 11.24 -3.97 -13.20
N PRO A 70 10.25 -3.25 -12.62
CA PRO A 70 10.32 -2.85 -11.21
C PRO A 70 10.29 -4.05 -10.26
N LEU A 71 9.46 -5.04 -10.54
CA LEU A 71 9.35 -6.26 -9.72
C LEU A 71 10.60 -7.12 -9.86
N GLU A 72 11.14 -7.30 -11.06
CA GLU A 72 12.41 -7.98 -11.31
C GLU A 72 13.56 -7.28 -10.63
N LYS A 73 13.64 -5.93 -10.65
CA LYS A 73 14.66 -5.19 -9.89
C LYS A 73 14.50 -5.38 -8.39
N LEU A 74 13.27 -5.39 -7.88
CA LEU A 74 12.97 -5.64 -6.48
C LEU A 74 13.35 -7.07 -6.08
N LEU A 75 12.89 -8.07 -6.85
CA LEU A 75 13.14 -9.49 -6.65
C LEU A 75 14.63 -9.82 -6.81
N SER A 76 15.30 -9.34 -7.86
CA SER A 76 16.75 -9.56 -8.06
C SER A 76 17.60 -8.88 -6.98
N SER A 77 17.18 -7.72 -6.48
CA SER A 77 17.86 -7.08 -5.33
C SER A 77 17.68 -7.89 -4.04
N VAL A 78 16.59 -8.66 -3.94
CA VAL A 78 16.27 -9.51 -2.79
C VAL A 78 16.87 -10.92 -2.92
N GLU A 79 16.86 -11.53 -4.10
CA GLU A 79 17.49 -12.84 -4.38
C GLU A 79 18.99 -12.81 -4.15
N ASN A 80 19.66 -11.71 -4.52
CA ASN A 80 21.07 -11.48 -4.20
C ASN A 80 21.33 -11.40 -2.67
N PHE A 81 20.28 -11.27 -1.86
CA PHE A 81 20.33 -11.15 -0.40
C PHE A 81 19.88 -12.44 0.34
N THR A 82 19.28 -13.44 -0.34
CA THR A 82 18.65 -14.58 0.34
C THR A 82 19.45 -15.89 0.37
N LYS A 83 20.10 -16.14 1.52
CA LYS A 83 20.12 -17.43 2.25
C LYS A 83 19.96 -17.09 3.75
N PRO A 84 19.26 -17.82 4.63
CA PRO A 84 17.96 -18.51 4.57
C PRO A 84 16.79 -17.65 5.15
N LEU A 85 15.55 -18.05 4.83
CA LEU A 85 14.33 -17.21 4.74
C LEU A 85 13.62 -16.77 6.04
N SER A 86 14.04 -17.17 7.24
CA SER A 86 13.21 -17.01 8.45
C SER A 86 13.72 -15.98 9.47
N ALA A 87 14.87 -15.33 9.22
CA ALA A 87 15.52 -14.46 10.22
C ALA A 87 15.95 -13.07 9.70
N LEU A 88 15.56 -12.67 8.49
CA LEU A 88 16.13 -11.48 7.83
C LEU A 88 15.15 -10.30 7.71
N PRO A 89 15.64 -9.06 7.92
CA PRO A 89 14.88 -7.84 7.62
C PRO A 89 14.42 -7.86 6.15
N GLY A 90 13.13 -7.61 5.93
CA GLY A 90 12.50 -7.72 4.61
C GLY A 90 11.76 -9.04 4.36
N SER A 91 11.69 -9.97 5.33
CA SER A 91 10.83 -11.16 5.23
C SER A 91 9.37 -10.81 4.91
N ASP A 92 8.90 -9.66 5.39
CA ASP A 92 7.55 -9.16 5.14
C ASP A 92 7.33 -8.72 3.68
N LEU A 93 8.37 -8.51 2.87
CA LEU A 93 8.20 -8.25 1.42
C LEU A 93 7.71 -9.47 0.65
N VAL A 94 8.11 -10.66 1.09
CA VAL A 94 7.70 -11.94 0.49
C VAL A 94 6.39 -12.42 1.11
N LEU A 95 6.10 -12.05 2.36
CA LEU A 95 4.93 -12.49 3.11
C LEU A 95 3.72 -11.54 3.04
N ALA A 96 3.95 -10.24 2.82
CA ALA A 96 2.86 -9.28 2.73
C ALA A 96 1.99 -9.62 1.53
N SER A 97 0.74 -9.94 1.82
CA SER A 97 -0.20 -10.40 0.82
C SER A 97 -0.43 -9.29 -0.22
N PRO A 98 -0.35 -9.60 -1.53
CA PRO A 98 -0.78 -8.66 -2.54
C PRO A 98 -2.26 -8.31 -2.33
N VAL A 99 -2.64 -7.10 -2.74
CA VAL A 99 -3.98 -6.53 -2.53
C VAL A 99 -4.61 -6.23 -3.88
N ASN A 100 -5.86 -6.64 -4.08
CA ASN A 100 -6.57 -6.33 -5.31
C ASN A 100 -6.89 -4.82 -5.36
N VAL A 101 -6.76 -4.20 -6.53
CA VAL A 101 -7.10 -2.79 -6.74
C VAL A 101 -8.55 -2.46 -6.34
N ASP A 102 -9.48 -3.38 -6.55
CA ASP A 102 -10.88 -3.23 -6.16
C ASP A 102 -11.02 -3.19 -4.63
N ASP A 103 -10.23 -3.99 -3.89
CA ASP A 103 -10.25 -3.97 -2.42
C ASP A 103 -9.75 -2.62 -1.89
N VAL A 104 -8.69 -2.08 -2.48
CA VAL A 104 -8.20 -0.73 -2.14
C VAL A 104 -9.28 0.30 -2.45
N ALA A 105 -9.96 0.20 -3.60
CA ALA A 105 -11.03 1.13 -3.98
C ALA A 105 -12.23 1.07 -3.02
N TYR A 106 -12.69 -0.12 -2.65
CA TYR A 106 -13.78 -0.29 -1.69
C TYR A 106 -13.40 0.22 -0.29
N ALA A 107 -12.16 -0.01 0.16
CA ALA A 107 -11.67 0.54 1.41
C ALA A 107 -11.65 2.09 1.37
N VAL A 108 -11.28 2.69 0.24
CA VAL A 108 -11.38 4.15 0.05
C VAL A 108 -12.83 4.62 0.09
N ILE A 109 -13.76 3.92 -0.56
CA ILE A 109 -15.19 4.27 -0.53
C ILE A 109 -15.72 4.26 0.90
N ASN A 110 -15.40 3.21 1.68
CA ASN A 110 -15.76 3.15 3.10
C ASN A 110 -15.12 4.28 3.89
N ALA A 111 -13.85 4.59 3.64
CA ALA A 111 -13.19 5.74 4.22
C ALA A 111 -13.86 7.07 3.86
N VAL A 112 -14.55 7.19 2.73
CA VAL A 112 -15.31 8.41 2.37
C VAL A 112 -16.65 8.48 3.12
N ILE A 113 -17.33 7.36 3.28
CA ILE A 113 -18.72 7.31 3.80
C ILE A 113 -18.75 7.24 5.33
N ASP A 114 -17.80 6.55 5.95
CA ASP A 114 -17.73 6.33 7.39
C ASP A 114 -16.77 7.33 8.05
N ASP A 115 -17.32 8.28 8.81
CA ASP A 115 -16.54 9.28 9.55
C ASP A 115 -15.71 8.67 10.69
N SER A 116 -16.06 7.48 11.18
CA SER A 116 -15.24 6.76 12.17
C SER A 116 -14.01 6.09 11.57
N PHE A 117 -13.94 6.01 10.24
CA PHE A 117 -12.81 5.46 9.50
C PHE A 117 -11.72 6.53 9.36
N PHE A 118 -10.78 6.59 10.31
CA PHE A 118 -9.60 7.47 10.32
C PHE A 118 -8.39 6.79 10.97
N GLY A 119 -7.19 7.28 10.66
CA GLY A 119 -5.92 6.71 11.11
C GLY A 119 -5.22 5.88 10.03
N VAL A 120 -4.42 4.90 10.46
CA VAL A 120 -3.57 4.07 9.59
C VAL A 120 -4.14 2.67 9.50
N PHE A 121 -4.29 2.15 8.29
CA PHE A 121 -4.89 0.84 8.00
C PHE A 121 -3.88 -0.09 7.34
N THR A 122 -3.76 -1.31 7.87
CA THR A 122 -2.91 -2.38 7.33
C THR A 122 -3.57 -3.12 6.16
N ILE A 123 -2.84 -4.05 5.55
CA ILE A 123 -3.33 -4.89 4.45
C ILE A 123 -4.62 -5.63 4.83
N GLU A 124 -4.66 -6.20 6.02
CA GLU A 124 -5.78 -6.99 6.54
C GLU A 124 -7.00 -6.09 6.74
N GLN A 125 -6.80 -4.92 7.34
CA GLN A 125 -7.88 -3.96 7.59
C GLN A 125 -8.42 -3.36 6.29
N ILE A 126 -7.58 -3.20 5.26
CA ILE A 126 -8.02 -2.82 3.91
C ILE A 126 -8.94 -3.89 3.32
N LYS A 127 -8.59 -5.17 3.44
CA LYS A 127 -9.41 -6.28 2.94
C LYS A 127 -10.72 -6.41 3.70
N GLU A 128 -10.70 -6.24 5.02
CA GLU A 128 -11.88 -6.23 5.86
C GLU A 128 -12.82 -5.07 5.50
N ALA A 129 -12.27 -3.86 5.37
CA ALA A 129 -13.01 -2.69 4.91
C ALA A 129 -13.56 -2.89 3.50
N ALA A 130 -12.84 -3.57 2.60
CA ALA A 130 -13.36 -3.86 1.28
C ALA A 130 -14.55 -4.82 1.32
N ALA A 131 -14.48 -5.87 2.15
CA ALA A 131 -15.52 -6.87 2.27
C ALA A 131 -16.85 -6.29 2.78
N SER A 132 -16.81 -5.34 3.71
CA SER A 132 -18.03 -4.70 4.22
C SER A 132 -18.71 -3.75 3.22
N ALA A 133 -17.97 -3.26 2.22
CA ALA A 133 -18.51 -2.39 1.17
C ALA A 133 -19.13 -3.14 -0.03
N ARG A 134 -18.90 -4.44 -0.18
CA ARG A 134 -19.37 -5.26 -1.32
C ARG A 134 -20.85 -5.70 -1.20
N VAL A 135 -21.70 -4.83 -0.65
CA VAL A 135 -23.14 -5.06 -0.47
C VAL A 135 -23.87 -5.08 -1.82
#